data_AF-A0A418LZ34-F1
#
_entry.id   AF-A0A418LZ34-F1
#
_cell.length_a   1.000
_cell.length_b   1.000
_cell.length_c   1.000
_cell.angle_alpha   90.00
_cell.angle_beta   90.00
_cell.angle_gamma   90.00
#
_symmetry.space_group_name_H-M   'P 1'
#
loop_
_entity.id
_entity.type
_entity.pdbx_description
1 polymer ?
#
loop_
_entity_poly.entity_id
_entity_poly.type
_entity_poly.pdbx_seq_one_letter_code
_entity_poly.pdbx_strand_id
1 'polypeptide(L)' 'MLTSLSGTYKNGTIILDEVPSIDHDVPVIVTFLEDNKLSKAKGKGVRLGSWSGKYSLPDNFNEPLDDLADYM' A
#
# COMPACT_ATOMS: atom_id res chain seq x y z
N MET A 1 27.10 24.47 5.96
CA MET A 1 26.32 23.71 4.95
C MET A 1 25.61 22.60 5.70
N LEU A 2 24.33 22.32 5.40
CA LEU A 2 23.62 21.20 6.02
C LEU A 2 23.95 19.93 5.23
N THR A 3 24.40 18.87 5.91
CA THR A 3 24.77 17.60 5.28
C THR A 3 23.88 16.51 5.84
N SER A 4 23.18 15.78 4.97
CA SER A 4 22.36 14.65 5.34
C SER A 4 23.12 13.36 5.08
N LEU A 5 23.24 12.52 6.09
CA LEU A 5 23.87 11.20 6.00
C LEU A 5 22.81 10.12 6.06
N SER A 6 23.03 9.06 5.29
CA SER A 6 22.21 7.85 5.35
C SER A 6 22.85 6.82 6.29
N GLY A 7 22.00 6.01 6.89
CA GLY A 7 22.43 4.97 7.79
C GLY A 7 21.28 4.08 8.21
N THR A 8 21.62 2.98 8.86
CA THR A 8 20.67 2.00 9.37
C THR A 8 20.52 2.15 10.89
N TYR A 9 19.27 2.19 11.36
CA TYR A 9 18.97 2.09 12.79
C TYR A 9 18.73 0.64 13.19
N LYS A 10 19.49 0.14 14.17
CA LYS A 10 19.36 -1.22 14.71
C LYS A 10 19.51 -1.22 16.23
N ASN A 11 18.47 -1.62 16.94
CA ASN A 11 18.47 -1.82 18.40
C ASN A 11 19.02 -0.63 19.20
N GLY A 12 18.63 0.60 18.87
CA GLY A 12 19.14 1.81 19.55
C GLY A 12 20.48 2.32 19.05
N THR A 13 21.13 1.62 18.12
CA THR A 13 22.39 2.06 17.50
C THR A 13 22.13 2.55 16.08
N ILE A 14 22.68 3.72 15.75
CA ILE A 14 22.68 4.27 14.39
C ILE A 14 24.02 3.91 13.75
N ILE A 15 23.97 3.19 12.63
CA ILE A 15 25.14 2.81 11.85
C ILE A 15 25.12 3.66 10.60
N LEU A 16 26.06 4.61 10.48
CA LEU A 16 26.19 5.45 9.30
C LEU A 16 26.87 4.68 8.17
N ASP A 17 26.39 4.88 6.95
CA ASP A 17 26.99 4.25 5.76
C ASP A 17 28.27 4.98 5.32
N GLU A 18 28.44 6.23 5.74
CA GLU A 18 29.57 7.09 5.40
C GLU A 18 30.11 7.80 6.66
N VAL A 19 31.42 8.05 6.67
CA VAL A 19 32.08 8.81 7.72
C VAL A 19 32.02 10.30 7.37
N PRO A 20 31.36 11.15 8.18
CA PRO A 20 31.38 12.58 7.95
C PRO A 20 32.78 13.16 8.12
N SER A 21 33.19 14.04 7.21
CA SER A 21 34.43 14.82 7.32
C SER A 21 34.26 16.01 8.28
N ILE A 22 33.89 15.73 9.53
CA ILE A 22 33.66 16.75 10.57
C ILE A 22 34.62 16.46 11.74
N ASP A 23 35.58 17.36 11.96
CA ASP A 23 36.64 17.16 12.94
C ASP A 23 36.35 17.82 14.31
N HIS A 24 35.11 18.22 14.57
CA HIS A 24 34.70 18.93 15.79
C HIS A 24 33.29 18.56 16.24
N ASP A 25 32.96 18.84 17.49
CA ASP A 25 31.66 18.56 18.08
C ASP A 25 30.58 19.46 17.45
N VAL A 26 29.54 18.82 16.89
CA VAL A 26 28.43 19.52 16.25
C VAL A 26 27.08 18.93 16.69
N PRO A 27 26.04 19.75 16.87
CA PRO A 27 24.69 19.25 17.11
C PRO A 27 24.16 18.54 15.86
N VAL A 28 23.55 17.36 16.06
CA VAL A 28 23.01 16.53 14.96
C VAL A 28 21.52 16.29 15.19
N ILE A 29 20.74 16.31 14.10
CA ILE A 29 19.33 15.92 14.08
C ILE A 29 19.22 14.57 13.38
N VAL A 30 18.59 13.59 14.04
CA VAL A 30 18.35 12.27 13.48
C VAL A 30 16.90 12.19 13.00
N THR A 31 16.70 11.93 11.71
CA THR A 31 15.38 11.75 11.11
C THR A 31 15.18 10.29 10.75
N PHE A 32 14.18 9.65 11.35
CA PHE A 32 13.78 8.29 11.00
C PHE A 32 12.82 8.31 9.83
N LEU A 33 13.20 7.68 8.72
CA LEU A 33 12.33 7.47 7.58
C LEU A 33 11.57 6.16 7.78
N GLU A 34 10.35 6.26 8.29
CA GLU A 34 9.43 5.13 8.32
C GLU A 34 8.85 4.94 6.91
N ASP A 35 9.25 3.85 6.25
CA ASP A 35 8.52 3.35 5.10
C ASP A 35 7.13 2.97 5.58
N ASN A 36 6.14 3.83 5.35
CA ASN A 36 4.71 3.53 5.45
C ASN A 36 4.30 2.56 4.33
N LYS A 37 5.06 1.48 4.14
CA LYS A 37 4.54 0.24 3.58
C LYS A 37 3.60 -0.32 4.62
N LEU A 38 2.41 0.30 4.69
CA LEU A 38 1.19 -0.28 5.25
C LEU A 38 1.34 -1.78 5.06
N SER A 39 1.52 -2.49 6.17
CA SER A 39 1.49 -3.95 6.17
C SER A 39 0.30 -4.29 5.28
N LYS A 40 0.53 -4.85 4.10
CA LYS A 40 -0.57 -5.26 3.23
C LYS A 40 -1.42 -6.13 4.13
N ALA A 41 -2.55 -5.59 4.60
CA ALA A 41 -3.43 -6.30 5.48
C ALA A 41 -3.65 -7.62 4.76
N LYS A 42 -3.22 -8.74 5.35
CA LYS A 42 -3.34 -10.07 4.75
C LYS A 42 -4.75 -10.13 4.22
N GLY A 43 -4.88 -10.05 2.89
CA GLY A 43 -6.15 -9.73 2.29
C GLY A 43 -7.15 -10.74 2.82
N LYS A 44 -8.23 -10.28 3.43
CA LYS A 44 -9.45 -11.08 3.45
C LYS A 44 -9.91 -11.12 1.99
N GLY A 45 -9.24 -11.96 1.20
CA GLY A 45 -9.67 -12.29 -0.13
C GLY A 45 -11.12 -12.73 -0.03
N VAL A 46 -11.94 -12.26 -0.98
CA VAL A 46 -13.32 -12.71 -1.10
C VAL A 46 -13.29 -14.24 -1.16
N ARG A 47 -13.99 -14.91 -0.25
CA ARG A 47 -14.07 -16.38 -0.25
C ARG A 47 -14.68 -16.80 -1.59
N LEU A 48 -14.02 -17.71 -2.30
CA LEU A 48 -14.55 -18.33 -3.50
C LEU A 48 -15.92 -18.95 -3.16
N GLY A 49 -16.95 -18.59 -3.91
CA GLY A 49 -18.34 -19.02 -3.63
C GLY A 49 -19.13 -18.10 -2.68
N SER A 50 -18.60 -16.97 -2.22
CA SER A 50 -19.35 -16.03 -1.35
C SER A 50 -20.63 -15.45 -1.96
N TRP A 51 -20.80 -15.61 -3.28
CA TRP A 51 -21.97 -15.18 -4.06
C TRP A 51 -22.86 -16.34 -4.51
N SER A 52 -22.51 -17.60 -4.21
CA SER A 52 -23.36 -18.75 -4.56
C SER A 52 -24.70 -18.66 -3.83
N GLY A 53 -25.80 -18.61 -4.58
CA GLY A 53 -27.17 -18.58 -4.02
C GLY A 53 -27.68 -17.20 -3.60
N LYS A 54 -26.92 -16.12 -3.79
CA LYS A 54 -27.39 -14.74 -3.50
C LYS A 54 -28.11 -14.08 -4.67
N TYR A 55 -27.91 -14.58 -5.87
CA TYR A 55 -28.51 -14.06 -7.08
C TYR A 55 -29.12 -15.24 -7.85
N SER A 56 -30.42 -15.12 -8.16
CA SER A 56 -31.10 -16.03 -9.09
C SER A 56 -31.16 -15.33 -10.43
N LEU A 57 -30.73 -16.00 -11.49
CA LEU A 57 -30.99 -15.53 -12.84
C LEU A 57 -32.51 -15.61 -13.05
N PRO A 58 -33.19 -14.52 -13.45
CA PRO A 58 -34.59 -14.59 -13.83
C PRO A 58 -34.76 -15.48 -15.06
N ASP A 59 -35.83 -16.27 -15.12
CA ASP A 59 -36.11 -17.16 -16.26
C ASP A 59 -36.30 -16.37 -17.57
N ASN A 60 -36.60 -15.08 -17.48
CA ASN A 60 -36.80 -14.16 -18.61
C ASN A 60 -35.55 -13.36 -19.01
N PHE A 61 -34.36 -13.71 -18.53
CA PHE A 61 -33.13 -12.96 -18.84
C PHE A 61 -32.85 -12.80 -20.35
N ASN A 62 -33.28 -13.78 -21.15
CA ASN A 62 -33.09 -13.78 -22.61
C ASN A 62 -34.27 -13.16 -23.36
N GLU A 63 -35.31 -12.69 -22.68
CA GLU A 63 -36.42 -12.02 -23.35
C GLU A 63 -35.96 -10.66 -23.87
N PRO A 64 -36.32 -10.29 -25.12
CA PRO A 64 -35.99 -8.98 -25.66
C PRO A 64 -36.62 -7.91 -24.79
N LEU A 65 -35.82 -6.92 -24.38
CA LEU A 65 -36.32 -5.76 -23.66
C LEU A 65 -37.07 -4.89 -24.68
N ASP A 66 -38.38 -4.74 -24.47
CA ASP A 66 -39.28 -3.95 -25.33
C ASP A 66 -38.74 -2.51 -25.52
N ASP A 67 -38.16 -1.95 -24.45
CA ASP A 67 -37.54 -0.62 -24.43
C ASP A 67 -36.30 -0.46 -25.34
N LEU A 68 -35.69 -1.57 -25.78
CA LEU A 68 -34.55 -1.56 -26.72
C LEU A 68 -34.97 -1.77 -28.18
N ALA A 69 -36.26 -2.04 -28.44
CA ALA A 69 -36.77 -2.22 -29.81
C ALA A 69 -36.65 -0.94 -30.65
N ASP A 70 -36.78 0.22 -30.03
CA ASP A 70 -36.66 1.53 -30.71
C ASP A 70 -35.20 1.90 -31.09
N TYR A 71 -34.21 1.13 -30.63
CA TYR A 71 -32.79 1.42 -30.83
C TYR A 71 -32.04 0.38 -31.68
N MET A 72 -32.70 -0.71 -32.09
CA MET A 72 -32.14 -1.75 -32.98
C MET A 72 -32.61 -1.62 -34.42
#